data_AF-A0A0J8U585-F1
#
_entry.id   AF-A0A0J8U585-F1
#
_cell.length_a   1.000
_cell.length_b   1.000
_cell.length_c   1.000
_cell.angle_alpha   90.00
_cell.angle_beta   90.00
_cell.angle_gamma   90.00
#
_symmetry.space_group_name_H-M   'P 1'
#
loop_
_entity.id
_entity.type
_entity.pdbx_description
1 polymer ?
#
loop_
_entity_poly.entity_id
_entity_poly.type
_entity_poly.pdbx_seq_one_letter_code
_entity_poly.pdbx_strand_id
1 'polypeptide(L)'
;MRDKLLLTYLVADVLFLGGGALILTVALTARDKIRSAPTLDNVAERLLLAHCPQLGEIINAGFVFFTFLLSIPAIIQSNDRIWMKIHGWMVVISGFITLIIGLIIWFLTLRTRSTLSDAWGNETPEVQSLLQQRHLAAISGR
;
A
#
# COMPACT_ATOMS: atom_id res chain seq x y z
N MET A 1 -14.20 -29.86 18.13
CA MET A 1 -14.09 -28.38 18.29
C MET A 1 -12.73 -27.85 17.88
N ARG A 2 -11.62 -28.52 18.24
CA ARG A 2 -10.24 -28.15 17.84
C ARG A 2 -10.04 -28.00 16.32
N ASP A 3 -10.55 -28.93 15.52
CA ASP A 3 -10.35 -28.89 14.05
C ASP A 3 -11.07 -27.71 13.38
N LYS A 4 -12.25 -27.33 13.89
CA LYS A 4 -12.99 -26.16 13.38
C LYS A 4 -12.25 -24.86 13.72
N LEU A 5 -11.69 -24.76 14.92
CA LEU A 5 -10.92 -23.59 15.36
C LEU A 5 -9.63 -23.43 14.53
N LEU A 6 -8.92 -24.55 14.31
CA LEU A 6 -7.67 -24.55 13.53
C LEU A 6 -7.95 -24.23 12.06
N LEU A 7 -9.06 -24.73 11.49
CA LEU A 7 -9.48 -24.38 10.14
C LEU A 7 -9.80 -22.88 10.02
N THR A 8 -10.56 -22.30 10.95
CA THR A 8 -10.86 -20.86 10.94
C THR A 8 -9.59 -20.03 11.06
N TYR A 9 -8.66 -20.42 11.94
CA TYR A 9 -7.38 -19.74 12.07
C TYR A 9 -6.58 -19.78 10.77
N LEU A 10 -6.47 -20.95 10.13
CA LEU A 10 -5.75 -21.12 8.86
C LEU A 10 -6.38 -20.27 7.74
N VAL A 11 -7.70 -20.28 7.60
CA VAL A 11 -8.39 -19.49 6.58
C VAL A 11 -8.17 -17.99 6.82
N ALA A 12 -8.28 -17.53 8.07
CA ALA A 12 -8.02 -16.13 8.41
C ALA A 12 -6.56 -15.72 8.13
N ASP A 13 -5.60 -16.60 8.45
CA ASP A 13 -4.17 -16.34 8.23
C ASP A 13 -3.80 -16.31 6.74
N VAL A 14 -4.43 -17.17 5.92
CA VAL A 14 -4.30 -17.12 4.45
C VAL A 14 -4.92 -15.85 3.87
N LEU A 15 -6.09 -15.42 4.37
CA LEU A 15 -6.68 -14.14 3.95
C LEU A 15 -5.80 -12.94 4.33
N PHE A 16 -5.21 -12.98 5.54
CA PHE A 16 -4.27 -11.97 6.00
C PHE A 16 -3.02 -11.91 5.10
N LEU A 17 -2.45 -13.07 4.74
CA LEU A 17 -1.37 -13.17 3.77
C LEU A 17 -1.77 -12.61 2.40
N GLY A 18 -2.97 -12.94 1.92
CA GLY A 18 -3.52 -12.39 0.67
C GLY A 18 -3.64 -10.86 0.68
N GLY A 19 -4.06 -10.29 1.81
CA GLY A 19 -4.05 -8.84 2.02
C GLY A 19 -2.65 -8.23 1.94
N GLY A 20 -1.66 -8.86 2.56
CA GLY A 20 -0.25 -8.44 2.45
C GLY A 20 0.28 -8.48 1.02
N ALA A 21 -0.05 -9.53 0.27
CA ALA A 21 0.30 -9.64 -1.15
C ALA A 21 -0.33 -8.51 -1.98
N LEU A 22 -1.61 -8.20 -1.76
CA LEU A 22 -2.29 -7.09 -2.44
C LEU A 22 -1.63 -5.73 -2.15
N ILE A 23 -1.32 -5.45 -0.88
CA ILE A 23 -0.63 -4.21 -0.49
C ILE A 23 0.73 -4.13 -1.19
N LEU A 24 1.49 -5.22 -1.22
CA LEU A 24 2.79 -5.25 -1.89
C LEU A 24 2.65 -5.02 -3.40
N THR A 25 1.70 -5.68 -4.06
CA THR A 25 1.48 -5.52 -5.51
C THR A 25 1.13 -4.08 -5.86
N VAL A 26 0.26 -3.43 -5.09
CA VAL A 26 -0.10 -2.02 -5.30
C VAL A 26 1.12 -1.13 -5.11
N ALA A 27 1.88 -1.32 -4.02
CA ALA A 27 3.06 -0.51 -3.72
C ALA A 27 4.15 -0.63 -4.80
N LEU A 28 4.42 -1.84 -5.28
CA LEU A 28 5.41 -2.09 -6.34
C LEU A 28 4.93 -1.51 -7.69
N THR A 29 3.67 -1.72 -8.05
CA THR A 29 3.10 -1.15 -9.29
C THR A 29 3.15 0.37 -9.27
N ALA A 30 2.81 1.01 -8.16
CA ALA A 30 2.89 2.45 -8.00
C ALA A 30 4.34 2.94 -8.15
N ARG A 31 5.29 2.23 -7.55
CA ARG A 31 6.73 2.56 -7.64
C ARG A 31 7.25 2.46 -9.07
N ASP A 32 6.82 1.45 -9.83
CA ASP A 32 7.22 1.27 -11.22
C ASP A 32 6.67 2.39 -12.11
N LYS A 33 5.43 2.81 -11.87
CA LYS A 33 4.81 3.96 -12.54
C LYS A 33 5.54 5.27 -12.25
N ILE A 34 5.99 5.49 -11.02
CA ILE A 34 6.76 6.69 -10.63
C ILE A 34 8.13 6.73 -11.31
N ARG A 35 8.77 5.56 -11.49
CA ARG A 35 10.10 5.42 -12.09
C ARG A 35 10.11 5.44 -13.61
N SER A 36 8.96 5.26 -14.24
CA SER A 36 8.82 5.30 -15.69
C SER A 36 9.07 6.72 -16.22
N ALA A 37 9.58 6.81 -17.46
CA ALA A 37 9.82 8.10 -18.11
C ALA A 37 8.49 8.88 -18.21
N PRO A 38 8.50 10.21 -17.96
CA PRO A 38 7.30 11.02 -18.01
C PRO A 38 6.81 11.13 -19.46
N THR A 39 5.55 10.78 -19.69
CA THR A 39 4.85 10.89 -20.97
C THR A 39 3.52 11.60 -20.78
N LEU A 40 2.93 12.07 -21.87
CA LEU A 40 1.66 12.80 -21.85
C LEU A 40 0.51 12.00 -21.18
N ASP A 41 0.55 10.66 -21.28
CA ASP A 41 -0.46 9.77 -20.72
C ASP A 41 -0.26 9.44 -19.24
N ASN A 42 1.01 9.37 -18.77
CA ASN A 42 1.32 8.91 -17.41
C ASN A 42 1.69 10.04 -16.44
N VAL A 43 1.94 11.26 -16.93
CA VAL A 43 2.52 12.35 -16.13
C VAL A 43 1.65 12.76 -14.95
N ALA A 44 0.32 12.79 -15.12
CA ALA A 44 -0.62 13.12 -14.05
C ALA A 44 -0.70 12.02 -12.98
N GLU A 45 -0.77 10.77 -13.41
CA GLU A 45 -0.79 9.61 -12.50
C GLU A 45 0.52 9.52 -11.71
N ARG A 46 1.66 9.73 -12.39
CA ARG A 46 2.98 9.75 -11.77
C ARG A 46 3.09 10.81 -10.68
N LEU A 47 2.60 12.02 -10.93
CA LEU A 47 2.63 13.12 -9.96
C LEU A 47 1.79 12.80 -8.73
N LEU A 48 0.58 12.24 -8.91
CA LEU A 48 -0.29 11.84 -7.81
C LEU A 48 0.34 10.72 -6.98
N LEU A 49 0.81 9.66 -7.66
CA LEU A 49 1.41 8.51 -6.99
C LEU A 49 2.69 8.89 -6.24
N ALA A 50 3.47 9.85 -6.72
CA ALA A 50 4.70 10.30 -6.06
C ALA A 50 4.48 10.82 -4.62
N HIS A 51 3.27 11.31 -4.31
CA HIS A 51 2.92 11.84 -3.00
C HIS A 51 2.40 10.78 -2.02
N CYS A 52 2.10 9.57 -2.49
CA CYS A 52 1.64 8.48 -1.64
C CYS A 52 2.79 7.89 -0.79
N PRO A 53 2.52 7.30 0.39
CA PRO A 53 3.56 6.76 1.27
C PRO A 53 4.03 5.35 0.85
N GLN A 54 4.67 5.19 -0.32
CA GLN A 54 4.98 3.86 -0.90
C GLN A 54 5.99 3.06 -0.06
N LEU A 55 6.96 3.73 0.57
CA LEU A 55 7.89 3.06 1.49
C LEU A 55 7.14 2.45 2.68
N GLY A 56 6.15 3.17 3.21
CA GLY A 56 5.31 2.70 4.31
C GLY A 56 4.49 1.46 3.92
N GLU A 57 3.93 1.46 2.71
CA GLU A 57 3.19 0.30 2.18
C GLU A 57 4.08 -0.95 2.04
N ILE A 58 5.30 -0.79 1.50
CA ILE A 58 6.25 -1.91 1.36
C ILE A 58 6.65 -2.47 2.73
N ILE A 59 6.95 -1.59 3.70
CA ILE A 59 7.28 -2.00 5.07
C ILE A 59 6.11 -2.75 5.72
N ASN A 60 4.89 -2.24 5.55
CA ASN A 60 3.68 -2.88 6.09
C ASN A 60 3.46 -4.27 5.48
N ALA A 61 3.61 -4.42 4.16
CA ALA A 61 3.52 -5.72 3.51
C ALA A 61 4.60 -6.69 4.03
N GLY A 62 5.84 -6.24 4.16
CA GLY A 62 6.91 -7.04 4.77
C GLY A 62 6.57 -7.51 6.19
N PHE A 63 5.95 -6.64 6.99
CA PHE A 63 5.49 -6.96 8.33
C PHE A 63 4.36 -8.00 8.34
N VAL A 64 3.43 -7.94 7.38
CA VAL A 64 2.38 -8.97 7.18
C VAL A 64 3.01 -10.33 6.87
N PHE A 65 3.96 -10.40 5.93
CA PHE A 65 4.65 -11.65 5.60
C PHE A 65 5.42 -12.23 6.79
N PHE A 66 6.12 -11.38 7.54
CA PHE A 66 6.82 -11.82 8.75
C PHE A 66 5.85 -12.33 9.82
N THR A 67 4.72 -11.65 10.00
CA THR A 67 3.66 -12.08 10.93
C THR A 67 3.06 -13.42 10.51
N PHE A 68 2.85 -13.64 9.22
CA PHE A 68 2.43 -14.94 8.69
C PHE A 68 3.47 -16.04 8.97
N LEU A 69 4.77 -15.78 8.82
CA LEU A 69 5.80 -16.78 9.16
C LEU A 69 5.77 -17.18 10.64
N LEU A 70 5.40 -16.25 11.53
CA LEU A 70 5.19 -16.54 12.97
C LEU A 70 3.94 -17.38 13.24
N SER A 71 3.02 -17.53 12.28
CA SER A 71 1.85 -18.40 12.43
C SER A 71 2.25 -19.89 12.41
N ILE A 72 3.32 -20.25 11.70
CA ILE A 72 3.83 -21.63 11.58
C ILE A 72 4.18 -22.23 12.96
N PRO A 73 5.08 -21.63 13.76
CA PRO A 73 5.37 -22.15 15.10
C PRO A 73 4.14 -22.06 16.02
N ALA A 74 3.24 -21.08 15.83
CA ALA A 74 2.00 -20.99 16.60
C ALA A 74 1.07 -22.18 16.37
N ILE A 75 0.99 -22.70 15.14
CA ILE A 75 0.21 -23.89 14.79
C ILE A 75 0.90 -25.16 15.29
N ILE A 76 2.21 -25.30 15.08
CA ILE A 76 2.96 -26.52 15.39
C ILE A 76 3.12 -26.70 16.91
N GLN A 77 3.48 -25.63 17.64
CA GLN A 77 3.69 -25.64 19.09
C GLN A 77 2.45 -25.15 19.83
N SER A 78 1.26 -25.60 19.43
CA SER A 78 -0.02 -25.20 20.01
C SER A 78 -0.18 -25.50 21.52
N ASN A 79 0.75 -26.24 22.11
CA ASN A 79 0.77 -26.54 23.55
C ASN A 79 1.28 -25.34 24.38
N ASP A 80 2.10 -24.46 23.77
CA ASP A 80 2.54 -23.22 24.38
C ASP A 80 1.73 -22.04 23.80
N ARG A 81 1.00 -21.33 24.67
CA ARG A 81 0.16 -20.20 24.27
C ARG A 81 0.97 -18.95 23.90
N ILE A 82 2.28 -18.95 24.13
CA ILE A 82 3.14 -17.79 23.88
C ILE A 82 3.16 -17.43 22.39
N TRP A 83 3.38 -18.39 21.50
CA TRP A 83 3.43 -18.14 20.05
C TRP A 83 2.12 -17.59 19.50
N MET A 84 0.99 -18.13 19.95
CA MET A 84 -0.34 -17.64 19.59
C MET A 84 -0.58 -16.19 20.06
N LYS A 85 -0.10 -15.83 21.26
CA LYS A 85 -0.19 -14.44 21.75
C LYS A 85 0.68 -13.48 20.96
N ILE A 86 1.91 -13.89 20.65
CA ILE A 86 2.84 -13.08 19.85
C ILE A 86 2.27 -12.85 18.45
N HIS A 87 1.84 -13.92 17.76
CA HIS A 87 1.19 -13.82 16.45
C HIS A 87 -0.04 -12.90 16.50
N GLY A 88 -0.93 -13.09 17.49
CA GLY A 88 -2.11 -12.24 17.66
C GLY A 88 -1.78 -10.75 17.84
N TRP A 89 -0.80 -10.41 18.67
CA TRP A 89 -0.36 -9.02 18.86
C TRP A 89 0.29 -8.44 17.59
N MET A 90 1.05 -9.24 16.85
CA MET A 90 1.64 -8.83 15.58
C MET A 90 0.56 -8.51 14.54
N VAL A 91 -0.51 -9.32 14.45
CA VAL A 91 -1.66 -9.03 13.56
C VAL A 91 -2.33 -7.72 13.96
N VAL A 92 -2.51 -7.45 15.26
CA VAL A 92 -3.09 -6.18 15.74
C VAL A 92 -2.21 -4.99 15.34
N ILE A 93 -0.89 -5.08 15.56
CA ILE A 93 0.07 -4.03 15.18
C ILE A 93 0.02 -3.80 13.65
N SER A 94 -0.02 -4.86 12.86
CA SER A 94 -0.15 -4.77 11.40
C SER A 94 -1.44 -4.06 10.99
N GLY A 95 -2.56 -4.35 11.66
CA GLY A 95 -3.82 -3.64 11.46
C GLY A 95 -3.72 -2.15 11.75
N PHE A 96 -3.05 -1.76 12.85
CA PHE A 96 -2.81 -0.36 13.17
C PHE A 96 -1.94 0.36 12.13
N ILE A 97 -0.85 -0.26 11.67
CA ILE A 97 0.01 0.31 10.62
C ILE A 97 -0.78 0.49 9.33
N THR A 98 -1.54 -0.52 8.92
CA THR A 98 -2.39 -0.49 7.73
C THR A 98 -3.43 0.64 7.82
N LEU A 99 -4.05 0.81 8.99
CA LEU A 99 -5.02 1.88 9.24
C LEU A 99 -4.37 3.27 9.13
N ILE A 100 -3.19 3.47 9.72
CA ILE A 100 -2.45 4.74 9.67
C ILE A 100 -2.12 5.10 8.21
N ILE A 101 -1.60 4.14 7.44
CA ILE A 101 -1.29 4.34 6.02
C ILE A 101 -2.56 4.69 5.23
N GLY A 102 -3.65 3.97 5.47
CA GLY A 102 -4.96 4.25 4.84
C GLY A 102 -5.46 5.66 5.14
N LEU A 103 -5.33 6.13 6.39
CA LEU A 103 -5.68 7.50 6.78
C LEU A 103 -4.82 8.54 6.07
N ILE A 104 -3.50 8.30 5.94
CA ILE A 104 -2.60 9.21 5.21
C ILE A 104 -3.03 9.33 3.75
N ILE A 105 -3.26 8.21 3.07
CA ILE A 105 -3.71 8.18 1.66
C ILE A 105 -5.06 8.89 1.51
N TRP A 106 -5.98 8.67 2.46
CA TRP A 106 -7.27 9.32 2.47
C TRP A 106 -7.13 10.86 2.58
N PHE A 107 -6.31 11.35 3.51
CA PHE A 107 -6.06 12.79 3.64
C PHE A 107 -5.39 13.39 2.42
N LEU A 108 -4.44 12.70 1.79
CA LEU A 108 -3.82 13.10 0.52
C LEU A 108 -4.85 13.20 -0.61
N THR A 109 -5.81 12.27 -0.63
CA THR A 109 -6.91 12.29 -1.60
C THR A 109 -7.79 13.53 -1.39
N LEU A 110 -8.18 13.83 -0.16
CA LEU A 110 -8.98 15.02 0.16
C LEU A 110 -8.25 16.33 -0.17
N ARG A 111 -6.92 16.38 0.00
CA ARG A 111 -6.08 17.55 -0.27
C ARG A 111 -5.46 17.58 -1.65
N THR A 112 -5.86 16.66 -2.55
CA THR A 112 -5.24 16.53 -3.88
C THR A 112 -5.20 17.88 -4.61
N ARG A 113 -6.28 18.66 -4.61
CA ARG A 113 -6.34 19.98 -5.28
C ARG A 113 -5.27 20.96 -4.78
N SER A 114 -5.10 21.10 -3.46
CA SER A 114 -4.12 22.03 -2.89
C SER A 114 -2.70 21.52 -3.08
N THR A 115 -2.49 20.21 -2.86
CA THR A 115 -1.17 19.59 -2.98
C THR A 115 -0.67 19.56 -4.43
N LEU A 116 -1.58 19.41 -5.40
CA LEU A 116 -1.20 19.40 -6.83
C LEU A 116 -0.66 20.77 -7.28
N SER A 117 -1.18 21.87 -6.72
CA SER A 117 -0.68 23.22 -7.03
C SER A 117 0.77 23.40 -6.56
N ASP A 118 1.06 22.97 -5.33
CA ASP A 118 2.41 23.05 -4.77
C ASP A 118 3.37 22.07 -5.46
N ALA A 119 2.89 20.85 -5.75
CA ALA A 119 3.65 19.84 -6.46
C ALA A 119 4.03 20.32 -7.87
N TRP A 120 3.08 20.91 -8.61
CA TRP A 120 3.33 21.49 -9.92
C TRP A 120 4.49 22.48 -9.91
N GLY A 121 4.48 23.41 -8.95
CA GLY A 121 5.48 24.48 -8.86
C GLY A 121 6.91 23.98 -8.62
N ASN A 122 7.06 22.78 -8.06
CA ASN A 122 8.35 22.16 -7.74
C ASN A 122 8.83 21.14 -8.79
N GLU A 123 8.01 20.80 -9.79
CA GLU A 123 8.37 19.86 -10.85
C GLU A 123 9.29 20.50 -11.92
N THR A 124 9.96 19.66 -12.70
CA THR A 124 10.85 20.13 -13.77
C THR A 124 10.06 20.82 -14.89
N PRO A 125 10.68 21.77 -15.64
CA PRO A 125 10.02 22.43 -16.77
C PRO A 125 9.47 21.44 -17.82
N GLU A 126 10.13 20.29 -18.00
CA GLU A 126 9.71 19.21 -18.89
C GLU A 126 8.37 18.60 -18.42
N VAL A 127 8.28 18.20 -17.14
CA VAL A 127 7.06 17.62 -16.54
C VAL A 127 5.91 18.63 -16.55
N GLN A 128 6.17 19.89 -16.24
CA GLN A 128 5.18 20.97 -16.32
C GLN A 128 4.63 21.12 -17.74
N SER A 129 5.50 21.10 -18.75
CA SER A 129 5.08 21.21 -20.15
C SER A 129 4.18 20.04 -20.59
N LEU A 130 4.50 18.82 -20.17
CA LEU A 130 3.70 17.62 -20.45
C LEU A 130 2.32 17.69 -19.78
N LEU A 131 2.26 18.16 -18.53
CA LEU A 131 1.00 18.34 -17.83
C LEU A 131 0.13 19.43 -18.48
N GLN A 132 0.72 20.53 -18.97
CA GLN A 132 0.00 21.56 -19.71
C GLN A 132 -0.56 21.00 -21.03
N GLN A 133 0.27 20.27 -21.77
CA GLN A 133 -0.15 19.60 -22.99
C GLN A 133 -1.29 18.60 -22.73
N ARG A 134 -1.23 17.82 -21.65
CA ARG A 134 -2.30 16.90 -21.25
C ARG A 134 -3.60 17.63 -20.93
N HIS A 135 -3.54 18.76 -20.21
CA HIS A 135 -4.72 19.56 -19.90
C HIS A 135 -5.35 20.17 -21.17
N LEU A 136 -4.52 20.65 -22.10
CA LEU A 136 -4.98 21.15 -23.40
C LEU A 136 -5.60 20.05 -24.26
N ALA A 137 -4.99 18.85 -24.28
CA ALA A 137 -5.54 17.68 -24.98
C ALA A 137 -6.95 17.33 -24.47
N ALA A 138 -7.11 17.26 -23.13
CA ALA A 138 -8.39 16.99 -22.48
C ALA A 138 -9.50 18.00 -22.84
N ILE A 139 -9.17 19.28 -23.00
CA ILE A 139 -10.14 20.31 -23.43
C ILE A 139 -10.44 20.19 -24.93
N SER A 140 -9.46 19.79 -25.73
CA SER A 140 -9.59 19.66 -27.19
C SER A 140 -10.38 18.42 -27.66
N GLY A 141 -10.78 17.54 -26.73
CA GLY A 141 -11.49 16.30 -27.05
C GLY A 141 -10.63 15.26 -27.79
N ARG A 142 -9.30 15.36 -27.68
CA ARG A 142 -8.33 14.40 -28.22
C ARG A 142 -7.60 13.67 -27.10
#